data_AF-X1MRE1-F1
#
_entry.id   AF-X1MRE1-F1
#
_cell.length_a   1.000
_cell.length_b   1.000
_cell.length_c   1.000
_cell.angle_alpha   90.00
_cell.angle_beta   90.00
_cell.angle_gamma   90.00
#
_symmetry.space_group_name_H-M   'P 1'
#
loop_
_entity.id
_entity.type
_entity.pdbx_description
1 polymer ?
#
loop_
_entity_poly.entity_id
_entity_poly.type
_entity_poly.pdbx_seq_one_letter_code
_entity_poly.pdbx_strand_id
1 'polypeptide(L)' 'VIPDDVLWLVPYVLPHRILLASKTRHSGTTARQIVTDIVGRIKVPV' A
#
# COMPACT_ATOMS: atom_id res chain seq x y z
N VAL A 1 -18.13 -1.18 7.44
CA VAL A 1 -16.71 -1.33 7.06
C VAL A 1 -15.89 -0.99 8.29
N ILE A 2 -15.23 -1.98 8.86
CA ILE A 2 -14.31 -1.83 9.99
C ILE A 2 -12.87 -1.71 9.48
N PRO A 3 -11.91 -1.26 10.31
CA PRO A 3 -10.53 -1.12 9.87
C PRO A 3 -9.93 -2.41 9.30
N ASP A 4 -10.24 -3.57 9.88
CA ASP A 4 -9.77 -4.87 9.38
C ASP A 4 -10.25 -5.17 7.95
N ASP A 5 -11.49 -4.82 7.61
CA ASP A 5 -12.02 -4.96 6.24
C ASP A 5 -11.17 -4.16 5.25
N VAL A 6 -10.79 -2.94 5.62
CA VAL A 6 -9.97 -2.06 4.79
C VAL A 6 -8.56 -2.62 4.66
N LEU A 7 -7.94 -3.00 5.79
CA LEU A 7 -6.59 -3.56 5.83
C LEU A 7 -6.48 -4.84 4.98
N TRP A 8 -7.52 -5.67 4.97
CA TRP A 8 -7.57 -6.86 4.13
C TRP A 8 -7.60 -6.52 2.62
N LEU A 9 -8.31 -5.45 2.23
CA LEU A 9 -8.44 -5.03 0.83
C LEU A 9 -7.24 -4.24 0.30
N VAL A 10 -6.49 -3.56 1.17
CA VAL A 10 -5.33 -2.72 0.83
C VAL A 10 -4.40 -3.32 -0.23
N PRO A 11 -3.86 -4.56 -0.07
CA PRO A 11 -2.87 -5.10 -1.00
C PRO A 11 -3.45 -5.47 -2.39
N TYR A 12 -4.78 -5.50 -2.52
CA TYR A 12 -5.48 -5.85 -3.75
C TYR A 12 -6.01 -4.63 -4.51
N VAL A 13 -6.18 -3.48 -3.85
CA VAL A 13 -6.80 -2.29 -4.45
C VAL A 13 -5.81 -1.15 -4.61
N LEU A 14 -5.11 -0.78 -3.54
CA LEU A 14 -4.30 0.45 -3.51
C LEU A 14 -3.06 0.42 -4.42
N PRO A 15 -2.36 -0.73 -4.64
CA PRO A 15 -1.24 -0.77 -5.57
C PRO A 15 -1.59 -0.37 -7.00
N HIS A 16 -2.84 -0.58 -7.42
CA HIS A 16 -3.33 -0.18 -8.75
C HIS A 16 -3.71 1.30 -8.84
N ARG A 17 -3.72 2.03 -7.72
CA ARG A 17 -4.19 3.41 -7.60
C ARG A 17 -3.08 4.42 -7.32
N ILE A 18 -1.82 3.99 -7.35
CA ILE A 18 -0.68 4.86 -7.14
C ILE A 18 0.19 4.92 -8.39
N LEU A 19 0.65 6.12 -8.74
CA LEU A 19 1.56 6.35 -9.84
C LEU A 19 2.99 6.39 -9.29
N LEU A 20 3.83 5.47 -9.75
CA LEU A 20 5.24 5.46 -9.41
C LEU A 20 6.03 6.40 -10.31
N ALA A 21 6.89 7.21 -9.71
CA ALA A 21 7.89 7.97 -10.45
C ALA A 21 8.83 7.01 -11.20
N SER A 22 9.34 7.45 -12.36
CA SER A 22 10.24 6.64 -13.20
C SER A 22 11.43 6.09 -12.41
N LYS A 23 12.08 6.91 -11.58
CA LYS A 23 13.20 6.50 -10.72
C LYS A 23 12.87 5.30 -9.84
N THR A 24 11.67 5.29 -9.24
CA THR A 24 11.20 4.23 -8.33
C THR A 24 10.85 2.94 -9.08
N ARG A 25 10.38 3.03 -10.32
CA ARG A 25 10.17 1.84 -11.16
C ARG A 25 11.50 1.17 -11.52
N HIS A 26 12.52 1.95 -11.86
CA HIS A 26 13.84 1.43 -12.25
C HIS A 26 14.63 0.85 -11.06
N SER A 27 14.31 1.22 -9.82
CA SER A 27 14.93 0.63 -8.62
C SER A 27 14.39 -0.76 -8.24
N GLY A 28 13.40 -1.28 -8.97
CA GLY A 28 12.75 -2.56 -8.66
C GLY A 28 11.73 -2.49 -7.51
N THR A 29 11.46 -1.30 -6.99
CA THR A 29 10.47 -1.10 -5.93
C THR A 29 9.06 -1.20 -6.50
N THR A 30 8.21 -2.01 -5.88
CA THR A 30 6.84 -2.24 -6.35
C THR A 30 5.83 -1.37 -5.62
N ALA A 31 4.71 -1.06 -6.30
CA ALA A 31 3.58 -0.36 -5.69
C ALA A 31 3.03 -1.09 -4.45
N ARG A 32 3.03 -2.44 -4.49
CA ARG A 32 2.63 -3.28 -3.35
C ARG A 32 3.53 -3.08 -2.14
N GLN A 33 4.85 -3.10 -2.32
CA GLN A 33 5.81 -2.89 -1.23
C GLN A 33 5.63 -1.50 -0.58
N ILE A 34 5.44 -0.46 -1.39
CA ILE A 34 5.22 0.90 -0.90
C ILE A 34 3.94 0.99 -0.07
N VAL A 35 2.83 0.45 -0.59
CA VAL A 35 1.55 0.45 0.12
C VAL A 35 1.65 -0.32 1.44
N THR A 36 2.28 -1.50 1.45
CA THR A 36 2.47 -2.28 2.68
C THR A 36 3.30 -1.52 3.72
N ASP A 37 4.38 -0.86 3.31
CA ASP A 37 5.22 -0.06 4.22
C ASP A 37 4.46 1.16 4.79
N ILE A 38 3.66 1.85 3.97
CA ILE A 38 2.82 2.96 4.45
C ILE A 38 1.83 2.47 5.49
N VAL A 39 1.07 1.42 5.16
CA VAL A 39 0.01 0.91 6.04
C VAL A 39 0.57 0.34 7.34
N GLY A 40 1.73 -0.32 7.31
CA GLY A 40 2.40 -0.83 8.51
C GLY A 40 2.83 0.25 9.52
N ARG A 41 2.89 1.52 9.12
CA ARG A 41 3.21 2.66 9.99
C ARG A 41 1.98 3.34 10.59
N ILE A 42 0.78 3.03 10.07
CA ILE A 42 -0.47 3.62 10.53
C ILE A 42 -0.94 2.84 11.75
N LYS A 43 -1.13 3.53 12.88
CA LYS A 43 -1.76 2.92 14.06
C LYS A 43 -3.25 2.78 13.80
N VAL A 44 -3.73 1.54 13.77
CA VAL A 44 -5.15 1.22 13.70
C VAL A 44 -5.64 0.86 15.10
N PRO A 45 -6.67 1.54 15.63
CA PRO A 45 -7.29 1.14 16.89
C PRO A 45 -8.01 -0.20 16.69
N VAL A 46 -7.72 -1.15 17.58
CA VAL A 46 -8.44 -2.43 17.71
C VAL A 46 -9.69 -2.26 18.55
#